data_AF-A0A7Y3JD97-F1
#
_entry.id   AF-A0A7Y3JD97-F1
#
_cell.length_a   1.000
_cell.length_b   1.000
_cell.length_c   1.000
_cell.angle_alpha   90.00
_cell.angle_beta   90.00
_cell.angle_gamma   90.00
#
_symmetry.space_group_name_H-M   'P 1'
#
loop_
_entity.id
_entity.type
_entity.pdbx_description
1 polymer ?
#
loop_
_entity_poly.entity_id
_entity_poly.type
_entity_poly.pdbx_seq_one_letter_code
_entity_poly.pdbx_strand_id
1 'polypeptide(L)'
;MGDAGYIRLGNFNRGMAPDAVPEHGEVIVAIDRSNPVLGNRHAIGATRDPSARDRAIEAYRRDMDADFAIGGPMSGAVRELAARVQAGERIIASCWCLPRPCHGAVILERVRQVCAELEAAACA
;
A
#
# COMPACT_ATOMS: atom_id res chain seq x y z
N MET A 1 -4.76 13.63 23.36
CA MET A 1 -3.86 12.71 22.65
C MET A 1 -4.72 12.06 21.57
N GLY A 2 -4.56 12.46 20.32
CA GLY A 2 -5.27 11.81 19.22
C GLY A 2 -4.80 10.37 19.09
N ASP A 3 -5.66 9.48 18.60
CA ASP A 3 -5.29 8.09 18.32
C ASP A 3 -4.09 8.05 17.36
N ALA A 4 -3.22 7.06 17.54
CA ALA A 4 -2.09 6.85 16.63
C ALA A 4 -2.60 6.58 15.21
N GLY A 5 -2.02 7.27 14.22
CA GLY A 5 -2.32 7.01 12.82
C GLY A 5 -1.87 5.60 12.42
N TYR A 6 -2.51 5.04 11.39
CA TYR A 6 -2.12 3.73 10.85
C TYR A 6 -2.46 3.61 9.37
N ILE A 7 -1.90 2.59 8.74
CA ILE A 7 -2.28 2.16 7.40
C ILE A 7 -2.62 0.67 7.39
N ARG A 8 -3.74 0.32 6.75
CA ARG A 8 -4.14 -1.07 6.50
C ARG A 8 -4.67 -1.26 5.08
N LEU A 9 -4.84 -2.51 4.68
CA LEU A 9 -5.37 -2.86 3.37
C LEU A 9 -6.90 -2.88 3.36
N GLY A 10 -7.48 -2.33 2.29
CA GLY A 10 -8.91 -2.31 2.04
C GLY A 10 -9.30 -2.94 0.72
N ASN A 11 -10.59 -3.24 0.58
CA ASN A 11 -11.19 -3.67 -0.67
C ASN A 11 -12.28 -2.69 -1.10
N PHE A 12 -12.26 -2.30 -2.37
CA PHE A 12 -13.36 -1.53 -2.95
C PHE A 12 -14.67 -2.32 -2.99
N ASN A 13 -14.61 -3.65 -3.15
CA ASN A 13 -15.76 -4.52 -3.02
C ASN A 13 -15.96 -4.94 -1.56
N ARG A 14 -16.85 -4.24 -0.87
CA ARG A 14 -17.19 -4.46 0.55
C ARG A 14 -17.78 -5.85 0.84
N GLY A 15 -18.39 -6.49 -0.14
CA GLY A 15 -18.94 -7.85 0.01
C GLY A 15 -17.89 -8.96 -0.08
N MET A 16 -16.75 -8.69 -0.71
CA MET A 16 -15.69 -9.69 -0.93
C MET A 16 -14.68 -9.78 0.22
N ALA A 17 -14.55 -8.71 1.00
CA ALA A 17 -13.68 -8.66 2.17
C ALA A 17 -14.34 -7.77 3.24
N PRO A 18 -15.28 -8.32 4.04
CA PRO A 18 -16.04 -7.54 5.01
C PRO A 18 -15.15 -6.88 6.07
N ASP A 19 -14.03 -7.52 6.44
CA ASP A 19 -13.05 -6.97 7.39
C ASP A 19 -12.12 -5.90 6.76
N ALA A 20 -12.22 -5.70 5.44
CA ALA A 20 -11.43 -4.74 4.67
C ALA A 20 -12.27 -3.54 4.20
N VAL A 21 -13.38 -3.26 4.90
CA VAL A 21 -14.25 -2.10 4.69
C VAL A 21 -13.75 -0.92 5.54
N PRO A 22 -13.76 0.31 5.02
CA PRO A 22 -13.36 1.49 5.79
C PRO A 22 -14.17 1.67 7.09
N GLU A 23 -13.46 1.92 8.19
CA GLU A 23 -14.01 2.29 9.49
C GLU A 23 -14.28 3.80 9.57
N HIS A 24 -15.05 4.22 10.58
CA HIS A 24 -15.35 5.64 10.77
C HIS A 24 -14.08 6.46 10.96
N GLY A 25 -13.89 7.46 10.10
CA GLY A 25 -12.74 8.37 10.11
C GLY A 25 -11.46 7.78 9.51
N GLU A 26 -11.54 6.65 8.80
CA GLU A 26 -10.49 6.23 7.89
C GLU A 26 -10.59 6.95 6.55
N VAL A 27 -9.43 7.33 6.01
CA VAL A 27 -9.30 7.92 4.68
C VAL A 27 -8.92 6.83 3.67
N ILE A 28 -9.72 6.72 2.61
CA ILE A 28 -9.49 5.76 1.55
C ILE A 28 -8.42 6.29 0.60
N VAL A 29 -7.36 5.50 0.40
CA VAL A 29 -6.36 5.75 -0.64
C VAL A 29 -6.47 4.64 -1.68
N ALA A 30 -6.80 5.01 -2.92
CA ALA A 30 -6.85 4.06 -4.03
C ALA A 30 -5.44 3.64 -4.43
N ILE A 31 -5.15 2.34 -4.38
CA ILE A 31 -3.90 1.74 -4.85
C ILE A 31 -4.15 0.72 -5.95
N ASP A 32 -5.32 0.71 -6.58
CA ASP A 32 -5.54 -0.15 -7.72
C ASP A 32 -4.80 0.36 -8.97
N ARG A 33 -5.01 -0.34 -10.08
CA ARG A 33 -4.35 -0.03 -11.37
C ARG A 33 -4.68 1.36 -11.92
N SER A 34 -5.71 2.04 -11.40
CA SER A 34 -6.00 3.42 -11.79
C SER A 34 -5.04 4.42 -11.15
N ASN A 35 -4.37 4.05 -10.05
CA ASN A 35 -3.34 4.89 -9.45
C ASN A 35 -2.06 4.85 -10.31
N PRO A 36 -1.62 5.98 -10.89
CA PRO A 36 -0.50 6.00 -11.84
C PRO A 36 0.87 5.77 -11.18
N VAL A 37 0.96 5.90 -9.85
CA VAL A 37 2.23 5.77 -9.10
C VAL A 37 2.28 4.47 -8.33
N LEU A 38 1.27 4.20 -7.49
CA LEU A 38 1.26 3.06 -6.59
C LEU A 38 0.52 1.85 -7.16
N GLY A 39 -0.23 1.99 -8.25
CA GLY A 39 -0.96 0.89 -8.86
C GLY A 39 -0.04 -0.16 -9.49
N ASN A 40 -0.38 -1.45 -9.34
CA ASN A 40 0.42 -2.50 -9.94
C ASN A 40 0.27 -2.55 -11.48
N ARG A 41 1.34 -2.22 -12.20
CA ARG A 41 1.42 -2.30 -13.67
C ARG A 41 1.49 -3.73 -14.23
N HIS A 42 1.86 -4.71 -13.41
CA HIS A 42 2.00 -6.11 -13.82
C HIS A 42 0.63 -6.79 -13.86
N ALA A 43 0.09 -7.00 -15.05
CA ALA A 43 -1.18 -7.68 -15.23
C ALA A 43 -1.06 -9.19 -15.01
N ILE A 44 -1.99 -9.76 -14.26
CA ILE A 44 -2.11 -11.21 -14.01
C ILE A 44 -2.66 -11.95 -15.26
N GLY A 45 -3.20 -11.20 -16.23
CA GLY A 45 -3.83 -11.71 -17.45
C GLY A 45 -5.08 -12.57 -17.16
N ALA A 46 -5.71 -13.11 -18.21
CA ALA A 46 -6.79 -14.11 -18.09
C ALA A 46 -6.24 -15.53 -17.86
N THR A 47 -5.03 -15.64 -17.31
CA THR A 47 -4.34 -16.91 -17.17
C THR A 47 -4.98 -17.72 -16.04
N ARG A 48 -5.15 -19.02 -16.25
CA ARG A 48 -5.55 -19.97 -15.19
C ARG A 48 -4.38 -20.33 -14.26
N ASP A 49 -3.24 -19.66 -14.41
CA ASP A 49 -2.03 -19.93 -13.65
C ASP A 49 -2.16 -19.34 -12.24
N PRO A 50 -2.23 -20.17 -11.18
CA PRO A 50 -2.31 -19.70 -9.81
C PRO A 50 -1.09 -18.86 -9.41
N SER A 51 0.08 -19.10 -10.00
CA SER A 51 1.33 -18.40 -9.69
C SER A 51 1.48 -17.05 -10.39
N ALA A 52 0.60 -16.71 -11.35
CA ALA A 52 0.67 -15.43 -12.06
C ALA A 52 0.52 -14.22 -11.11
N ARG A 53 -0.28 -14.38 -10.04
CA ARG A 53 -0.43 -13.37 -8.99
C ARG A 53 0.87 -13.11 -8.25
N ASP A 54 1.54 -14.17 -7.81
CA ASP A 54 2.76 -14.06 -7.02
C ASP A 54 3.88 -13.44 -7.84
N ARG A 55 4.00 -13.82 -9.12
CA ARG A 55 4.96 -13.19 -10.05
C ARG A 55 4.67 -11.70 -10.26
N ALA A 56 3.40 -11.30 -10.36
CA ALA A 56 3.03 -9.89 -10.52
C ALA A 56 3.30 -9.07 -9.24
N ILE A 57 3.16 -9.66 -8.06
CA ILE A 57 3.50 -9.02 -6.77
C ILE A 57 5.01 -8.89 -6.63
N GLU A 58 5.75 -9.94 -6.97
CA GLU A 58 7.20 -9.94 -6.91
C GLU A 58 7.82 -8.97 -7.91
N ALA A 59 7.28 -8.88 -9.13
CA ALA A 59 7.69 -7.86 -10.09
C ALA A 59 7.40 -6.44 -9.58
N TYR A 60 6.25 -6.22 -8.93
CA TYR A 60 5.95 -4.94 -8.27
C TYR A 60 6.92 -4.62 -7.14
N ARG A 61 7.32 -5.61 -6.34
CA ARG A 61 8.34 -5.43 -5.29
C ARG A 61 9.67 -4.97 -5.87
N ARG A 62 10.13 -5.59 -6.95
CA ARG A 62 11.37 -5.17 -7.62
C ARG A 62 11.30 -3.74 -8.15
N ASP A 63 10.15 -3.34 -8.69
CA ASP A 63 9.92 -1.97 -9.13
C ASP A 63 9.99 -0.98 -7.96
N MET A 64 9.31 -1.31 -6.85
CA MET A 64 9.34 -0.51 -5.63
C MET A 64 10.77 -0.37 -5.09
N ASP A 65 11.52 -1.47 -5.04
CA ASP A 65 12.89 -1.46 -4.52
C ASP A 65 13.83 -0.63 -5.42
N ALA A 66 13.71 -0.77 -6.75
CA ALA A 66 14.47 0.01 -7.71
C ALA A 66 14.11 1.51 -7.64
N ASP A 67 12.83 1.84 -7.48
CA ASP A 67 12.35 3.21 -7.34
C ASP A 67 12.85 3.85 -6.03
N PHE A 68 12.83 3.10 -4.92
CA PHE A 68 13.40 3.56 -3.65
C PHE A 68 14.90 3.83 -3.72
N ALA A 69 15.66 3.01 -4.47
CA ALA A 69 17.10 3.21 -4.63
C ALA A 69 17.46 4.54 -5.30
N ILE A 70 16.57 5.09 -6.13
CA ILE A 70 16.78 6.36 -6.84
C ILE A 70 15.93 7.52 -6.31
N GLY A 71 15.11 7.30 -5.27
CA GLY A 71 14.17 8.30 -4.76
C GLY A 71 13.07 8.66 -5.76
N GLY A 72 12.55 7.68 -6.49
CA GLY A 72 11.56 7.87 -7.55
C GLY A 72 10.13 8.17 -7.05
N PRO A 73 9.15 8.23 -7.97
CA PRO A 73 7.77 8.56 -7.65
C PRO A 73 7.11 7.63 -6.62
N MET A 74 7.39 6.33 -6.64
CA MET A 74 6.81 5.38 -5.67
C MET A 74 7.37 5.66 -4.27
N SER A 75 8.68 5.95 -4.18
CA SER A 75 9.32 6.37 -2.94
C SER A 75 8.70 7.65 -2.38
N GLY A 76 8.50 8.66 -3.23
CA GLY A 76 7.82 9.91 -2.86
C GLY A 76 6.41 9.66 -2.31
N ALA A 77 5.59 8.89 -3.03
CA ALA A 77 4.23 8.58 -2.60
C ALA A 77 4.17 7.74 -1.31
N VAL A 78 5.10 6.80 -1.11
CA VAL A 78 5.19 6.04 0.15
C VAL A 78 5.61 6.94 1.31
N ARG A 79 6.56 7.86 1.11
CA ARG A 79 6.96 8.83 2.13
C ARG A 79 5.83 9.79 2.49
N GLU A 80 5.03 10.21 1.52
CA GLU A 80 3.82 11.00 1.77
C GLU A 80 2.81 10.24 2.64
N LEU A 81 2.52 8.97 2.32
CA LEU A 81 1.65 8.13 3.13
C LEU A 81 2.19 7.94 4.55
N ALA A 82 3.50 7.72 4.70
CA ALA A 82 4.14 7.58 6.01
C ALA A 82 4.02 8.87 6.84
N ALA A 83 4.25 10.04 6.24
CA ALA A 83 4.11 11.33 6.91
C ALA A 83 2.67 11.58 7.37
N ARG A 84 1.68 11.22 6.54
CA ARG A 84 0.25 11.29 6.90
C ARG A 84 -0.10 10.38 8.08
N VAL A 85 0.41 9.16 8.09
CA VAL A 85 0.27 8.22 9.22
C VAL A 85 0.90 8.81 10.50
N GLN A 86 2.12 9.37 10.42
CA GLN A 86 2.77 10.03 11.56
C GLN A 86 1.99 11.24 12.08
N ALA A 87 1.28 11.94 11.20
CA ALA A 87 0.39 13.04 11.56
C ALA A 87 -0.93 12.58 12.22
N GLY A 88 -1.13 11.27 12.43
CA GLY A 88 -2.32 10.70 13.07
C GLY A 88 -3.42 10.27 12.10
N GLU A 89 -3.17 10.30 10.79
CA GLU A 89 -4.19 9.89 9.81
C GLU A 89 -4.34 8.35 9.80
N ARG A 90 -5.59 7.89 9.78
CA ARG A 90 -5.96 6.48 9.66
C ARG A 90 -6.30 6.19 8.22
N ILE A 91 -5.48 5.42 7.52
CA ILE A 91 -5.55 5.21 6.07
C ILE A 91 -5.93 3.77 5.76
N ILE A 92 -6.86 3.61 4.82
CA ILE A 92 -7.18 2.33 4.20
C ILE A 92 -6.77 2.32 2.72
N ALA A 93 -5.66 1.65 2.43
CA ALA A 93 -5.12 1.49 1.09
C ALA A 93 -5.92 0.41 0.33
N SER A 94 -6.80 0.86 -0.55
CA SER A 94 -7.85 0.03 -1.14
C SER A 94 -7.52 -0.46 -2.55
N CYS A 95 -7.70 -1.76 -2.77
CA CYS A 95 -7.53 -2.43 -4.05
C CYS A 95 -8.60 -3.52 -4.25
N TRP A 96 -8.96 -3.80 -5.51
CA TRP A 96 -9.88 -4.90 -5.86
C TRP A 96 -9.32 -6.31 -5.64
N CYS A 97 -8.02 -6.45 -5.35
CA CYS A 97 -7.36 -7.76 -5.28
C CYS A 97 -7.65 -8.55 -4.01
N LEU A 98 -7.94 -7.87 -2.90
CA LEU A 98 -8.29 -8.54 -1.65
C LEU A 98 -9.55 -9.41 -1.82
N PRO A 99 -9.70 -10.51 -1.06
CA PRO A 99 -8.82 -11.02 0.00
C PRO A 99 -7.62 -11.82 -0.50
N ARG A 100 -7.43 -11.97 -1.82
CA ARG A 100 -6.25 -12.66 -2.38
C ARG A 100 -4.98 -11.81 -2.19
N PRO A 101 -3.78 -12.42 -2.27
CA PRO A 101 -2.52 -11.68 -2.20
C PRO A 101 -2.53 -10.44 -3.09
N CYS A 102 -2.11 -9.30 -2.55
CA CYS A 102 -2.22 -8.00 -3.19
C CYS A 102 -0.87 -7.28 -3.12
N HIS A 103 -0.51 -6.55 -4.17
CA HIS A 103 0.68 -5.70 -4.17
C HIS A 103 0.65 -4.62 -3.08
N GLY A 104 -0.55 -4.25 -2.60
CA GLY A 104 -0.70 -3.35 -1.47
C GLY A 104 0.01 -3.83 -0.22
N ALA A 105 0.24 -5.14 -0.04
CA ALA A 105 1.05 -5.64 1.08
C ALA A 105 2.49 -5.11 1.03
N VAL A 106 3.06 -4.99 -0.17
CA VAL A 106 4.39 -4.39 -0.40
C VAL A 106 4.38 -2.90 -0.05
N ILE A 107 3.31 -2.18 -0.42
CA ILE A 107 3.15 -0.75 -0.07
C ILE A 107 3.10 -0.58 1.45
N LEU A 108 2.27 -1.36 2.15
CA LEU A 108 2.15 -1.31 3.61
C LEU A 108 3.48 -1.60 4.31
N GLU A 109 4.21 -2.61 3.83
CA GLU A 109 5.53 -2.95 4.33
C GLU A 109 6.48 -1.75 4.23
N ARG A 110 6.56 -1.08 3.07
CA ARG A 110 7.43 0.09 2.89
C ARG A 110 6.97 1.31 3.67
N VAL A 111 5.65 1.57 3.76
CA VAL A 111 5.14 2.68 4.60
C VAL A 111 5.57 2.48 6.06
N ARG A 112 5.44 1.27 6.61
CA ARG A 112 5.83 0.98 7.99
C ARG A 112 7.33 1.15 8.23
N GLN A 113 8.16 0.73 7.28
CA GLN A 113 9.62 0.93 7.37
C GLN A 113 9.97 2.41 7.35
N VAL A 114 9.37 3.21 6.46
CA VAL A 114 9.59 4.66 6.41
C VAL A 114 9.09 5.33 7.70
N CYS A 115 7.95 4.91 8.27
CA CYS A 115 7.52 5.41 9.58
C CYS A 115 8.59 5.17 10.67
N ALA A 116 9.16 3.97 10.73
CA ALA A 116 10.22 3.66 11.70
C ALA A 116 11.50 4.47 11.46
N GLU A 117 11.88 4.71 10.20
CA GLU A 117 13.00 5.59 9.85
C GLU A 117 12.78 7.03 10.32
N LEU A 118 11.57 7.57 10.14
CA LEU A 118 11.20 8.92 10.54
C LEU A 118 11.18 9.07 12.07
N GLU A 119 10.66 8.08 12.79
CA GLU A 119 10.68 8.03 14.26
C GLU A 119 12.13 8.01 14.79
N ALA A 120 12.98 7.16 14.21
CA ALA A 120 14.38 7.09 14.59
C ALA A 120 15.12 8.42 14.35
N ALA A 121 14.82 9.11 13.25
CA ALA A 121 15.41 10.41 12.94
C ALA A 121 14.92 11.54 13.87
N ALA A 122 13.69 11.46 14.40
CA ALA A 122 13.16 12.45 15.34
C ALA A 122 13.72 12.30 16.77
N CYS A 123 14.27 11.14 17.11
CA CYS A 123 14.89 10.86 18.41
C CYS A 123 16.42 11.07 18.44
N ALA A 124 17.04 11.35 17.29
CA ALA A 124 18.47 11.64 17.16
C ALA A 124 18.76 13.14 17.31
#